data_AF-A0A166G810-F1
#
_entry.id   AF-A0A166G810-F1
#
_cell.length_a   1.000
_cell.length_b   1.000
_cell.length_c   1.000
_cell.angle_alpha   90.00
_cell.angle_beta   90.00
_cell.angle_gamma   90.00
#
_symmetry.space_group_name_H-M   'P 1'
#
loop_
_entity.id
_entity.type
_entity.pdbx_description
1 polymer ?
#
loop_
_entity_poly.entity_id
_entity_poly.type
_entity_poly.pdbx_seq_one_letter_code
_entity_poly.pdbx_strand_id
1 'polypeptide(L)'
;MRKFIFNLDLSLETVDNTLLKCMADAWPMLEELCISYESDDDDDDLDHDGRALQPTTQITVDGLRALAACPNLTKFEVAFNARLGTLSTTMQSLPQAMGTCNISLRYLAVGNSTISNARALAAVLSEMFPNLESIRTHWLHSDPFYEQPDEQSALWRECSVSYHWFVAVRKQERESFERTCSKKDLVIMN
;
A
#
# COMPACT_ATOMS: atom_id res chain seq x y z
N MET A 1 -13.59 -17.78 -5.62
CA MET A 1 -13.72 -16.46 -4.97
C MET A 1 -13.77 -16.71 -3.47
N ARG A 2 -12.62 -16.69 -2.81
CA ARG A 2 -12.53 -16.73 -1.34
C ARG A 2 -12.31 -15.31 -0.86
N LYS A 3 -13.42 -14.56 -0.75
CA LYS A 3 -13.44 -13.26 -0.09
C LYS A 3 -13.37 -13.50 1.41
N PHE A 4 -12.31 -13.04 2.06
CA PHE A 4 -12.21 -13.04 3.51
C PHE A 4 -12.34 -11.59 3.99
N ILE A 5 -13.56 -11.20 4.36
CA ILE A 5 -13.78 -9.93 5.03
C ILE A 5 -13.55 -10.17 6.51
N PHE A 6 -12.43 -9.68 7.02
CA PHE A 6 -12.13 -9.66 8.44
C PHE A 6 -12.54 -8.30 8.99
N ASN A 7 -13.79 -8.16 9.44
CA ASN A 7 -14.14 -7.06 10.33
C ASN A 7 -13.57 -7.42 11.69
N LEU A 8 -12.28 -7.15 11.86
CA LEU A 8 -11.61 -7.28 13.13
C LEU A 8 -12.12 -6.12 13.97
N ASP A 9 -13.02 -6.43 14.89
CA ASP A 9 -13.31 -5.62 16.09
C ASP A 9 -12.10 -5.67 17.06
N LEU A 10 -10.90 -5.64 16.48
CA LEU A 10 -9.64 -5.57 17.19
C LEU A 10 -9.28 -4.10 17.28
N SER A 11 -8.86 -3.69 18.48
CA SER A 11 -8.14 -2.44 18.62
C SER A 11 -7.01 -2.39 17.60
N LEU A 12 -7.01 -1.36 16.74
CA LEU A 12 -5.99 -1.13 15.72
C LEU A 12 -4.57 -1.05 16.32
N GLU A 13 -4.46 -0.78 17.62
CA GLU A 13 -3.20 -0.81 18.37
C GLU A 13 -2.53 -2.19 18.40
N THR A 14 -3.33 -3.25 18.28
CA THR A 14 -2.83 -4.65 18.29
C THR A 14 -2.43 -5.14 16.90
N VAL A 15 -2.78 -4.37 15.86
CA VAL A 15 -2.48 -4.72 14.47
C VAL A 15 -1.12 -4.11 14.09
N ASP A 16 -0.10 -4.97 14.01
CA ASP A 16 1.27 -4.60 13.67
C ASP A 16 1.75 -5.30 12.37
N ASN A 17 2.99 -5.01 11.97
CA ASN A 17 3.63 -5.67 10.82
C ASN A 17 3.69 -7.21 10.98
N THR A 18 3.85 -7.70 12.22
CA THR A 18 4.00 -9.13 12.53
C THR A 18 2.70 -9.86 12.24
N LEU A 19 1.58 -9.33 12.72
CA LEU A 19 0.25 -9.87 12.47
C LEU A 19 -0.05 -9.90 10.97
N LEU A 20 0.21 -8.80 10.25
CA LEU A 20 -0.01 -8.73 8.81
C LEU A 20 0.81 -9.79 8.06
N LYS A 21 2.04 -10.04 8.52
CA LYS A 21 2.87 -11.14 8.00
C LYS A 21 2.27 -12.51 8.29
N CYS A 22 1.86 -12.78 9.52
CA CYS A 22 1.22 -14.05 9.88
C CYS A 22 -0.05 -14.31 9.06
N MET A 23 -0.85 -13.27 8.79
CA MET A 23 -2.04 -13.36 7.93
C MET A 23 -1.68 -13.72 6.49
N ALA A 24 -0.67 -13.04 5.92
CA ALA A 24 -0.19 -13.34 4.57
C ALA A 24 0.34 -14.77 4.43
N ASP A 25 1.11 -15.25 5.43
CA ASP A 25 1.66 -16.60 5.46
C ASP A 25 0.57 -17.68 5.64
N ALA A 26 -0.44 -17.41 6.49
CA ALA A 26 -1.53 -18.35 6.75
C ALA A 26 -2.52 -18.46 5.59
N TRP A 27 -2.68 -17.40 4.79
CA TRP A 27 -3.65 -17.32 3.71
C TRP A 27 -3.00 -16.92 2.37
N PRO A 28 -2.17 -17.78 1.77
CA PRO A 28 -1.52 -17.47 0.49
C PRO A 28 -2.51 -17.25 -0.68
N MET A 29 -3.75 -17.71 -0.53
CA MET A 29 -4.82 -17.58 -1.53
C MET A 29 -5.78 -16.41 -1.24
N LEU A 30 -5.39 -15.47 -0.38
CA LEU A 30 -6.20 -14.31 0.00
C LEU A 30 -6.48 -13.42 -1.23
N GLU A 31 -7.75 -13.14 -1.49
CA GLU A 31 -8.20 -12.30 -2.63
C GLU A 31 -8.52 -10.85 -2.20
N GLU A 32 -9.08 -10.69 -1.01
CA GLU A 32 -9.42 -9.39 -0.42
C GLU A 32 -9.07 -9.43 1.06
N LEU A 33 -8.52 -8.33 1.58
CA LEU A 33 -8.29 -8.12 3.00
C LEU A 33 -8.75 -6.71 3.37
N CYS A 34 -9.71 -6.63 4.29
CA CYS A 34 -10.17 -5.38 4.87
C CYS A 34 -9.83 -5.41 6.35
N ILE A 35 -9.13 -4.39 6.84
CA ILE A 35 -8.85 -4.14 8.25
C ILE A 35 -9.29 -2.70 8.48
N SER A 36 -10.59 -2.51 8.66
CA SER A 36 -11.22 -1.22 8.96
C SER A 36 -11.61 -1.17 10.42
N TYR A 37 -11.57 0.03 10.98
CA TYR A 37 -12.21 0.36 12.24
C TYR A 37 -13.49 1.13 11.88
N GLU A 38 -14.64 0.51 12.15
CA GLU A 38 -15.89 1.26 12.24
C GLU A 38 -15.89 1.84 13.65
N SER A 39 -15.76 3.16 13.78
CA SER A 39 -16.13 3.82 15.03
C SER A 39 -17.63 3.66 15.13
N ASP A 40 -18.11 2.84 16.08
CA ASP A 40 -19.52 2.87 16.46
C ASP A 40 -19.86 4.34 16.78
N ASP A 41 -20.89 4.87 16.13
CA ASP A 41 -21.22 6.30 15.95
C ASP A 41 -21.55 7.10 17.25
N ASP A 42 -20.77 6.95 18.32
CA ASP A 42 -20.86 7.81 19.50
C ASP A 42 -19.80 8.91 19.38
N ASP A 43 -20.24 10.17 19.39
CA ASP A 43 -19.49 11.44 19.25
C ASP A 43 -18.28 11.65 20.21
N ASP A 44 -17.82 10.61 20.92
CA ASP A 44 -16.83 10.66 21.99
C ASP A 44 -15.38 10.45 21.53
N ASP A 45 -15.12 10.08 20.27
CA ASP A 45 -13.76 9.87 19.73
C ASP A 45 -13.14 11.13 19.08
N LEU A 46 -13.66 12.30 19.42
CA LEU A 46 -13.01 13.57 19.09
C LEU A 46 -12.04 13.97 20.20
N ASP A 47 -10.83 14.40 19.84
CA ASP A 47 -9.92 15.02 20.78
C ASP A 47 -10.50 16.36 21.31
N HIS A 48 -9.80 16.99 22.25
CA HIS A 48 -10.24 18.27 22.83
C HIS A 48 -10.42 19.39 21.78
N ASP A 49 -9.84 19.24 20.59
CA ASP A 49 -9.94 20.16 19.46
C ASP A 49 -11.04 19.76 18.45
N GLY A 50 -11.84 18.74 18.75
CA GLY A 50 -12.89 18.25 17.86
C GLY A 50 -12.34 17.45 16.67
N ARG A 51 -11.13 16.91 16.76
CA ARG A 51 -10.49 16.14 15.69
C ARG A 51 -10.67 14.65 15.97
N ALA A 52 -11.07 13.91 14.96
CA ALA A 52 -11.12 12.45 15.03
C ALA A 52 -9.76 11.91 15.52
N LEU A 53 -9.78 11.16 16.63
CA LEU A 53 -8.61 10.45 17.12
C LEU A 53 -8.08 9.58 15.98
N GLN A 54 -6.86 9.85 15.54
CA GLN A 54 -6.25 9.04 14.50
C GLN A 54 -5.99 7.65 15.07
N PRO A 55 -6.55 6.58 14.46
CA PRO A 55 -6.26 5.25 14.96
C PRO A 55 -4.76 4.97 14.87
N THR A 56 -4.17 4.64 16.01
CA THR A 56 -2.74 4.38 16.22
C THR A 56 -2.39 2.96 15.80
N THR A 57 -2.53 2.68 14.51
CA THR A 57 -1.99 1.46 13.91
C THR A 57 -0.47 1.41 14.03
N GLN A 58 0.06 0.22 14.32
CA GLN A 58 1.49 -0.06 14.30
C GLN A 58 1.97 -0.59 12.94
N ILE A 59 1.06 -0.75 11.97
CA ILE A 59 1.43 -1.11 10.61
C ILE A 59 2.22 0.04 10.01
N THR A 60 3.33 -0.32 9.37
CA THR A 60 4.18 0.60 8.62
C THR A 60 4.21 0.20 7.15
N VAL A 61 4.84 1.03 6.31
CA VAL A 61 5.13 0.69 4.90
C VAL A 61 5.83 -0.67 4.77
N ASP A 62 6.68 -1.04 5.72
CA ASP A 62 7.39 -2.33 5.71
C ASP A 62 6.43 -3.52 5.91
N GLY A 63 5.38 -3.34 6.71
CA GLY A 63 4.33 -4.35 6.90
C GLY A 63 3.60 -4.69 5.60
N LEU A 64 3.41 -3.69 4.72
CA LEU A 64 2.78 -3.89 3.41
C LEU A 64 3.54 -4.90 2.53
N ARG A 65 4.86 -5.05 2.71
CA ARG A 65 5.64 -6.03 1.94
C ARG A 65 5.20 -7.46 2.19
N ALA A 66 4.64 -7.78 3.35
CA ALA A 66 4.10 -9.11 3.61
C ALA A 66 3.02 -9.49 2.59
N LEU A 67 2.21 -8.52 2.16
CA LEU A 67 1.13 -8.72 1.19
C LEU A 67 1.62 -8.88 -0.24
N ALA A 68 2.89 -8.55 -0.51
CA ALA A 68 3.51 -8.86 -1.78
C ALA A 68 3.59 -10.38 -2.02
N ALA A 69 3.54 -11.19 -0.95
CA ALA A 69 3.53 -12.65 -1.00
C ALA A 69 2.14 -13.27 -1.26
N CYS A 70 1.07 -12.48 -1.30
CA CYS A 70 -0.29 -12.96 -1.57
C CYS A 70 -0.65 -12.76 -3.06
N PRO A 71 -0.36 -13.72 -3.96
CA PRO A 71 -0.46 -13.52 -5.41
C PRO A 71 -1.87 -13.23 -5.93
N ASN A 72 -2.92 -13.54 -5.15
CA ASN A 72 -4.31 -13.35 -5.56
C ASN A 72 -4.94 -12.10 -4.93
N LEU A 73 -4.22 -11.38 -4.06
CA LEU A 73 -4.80 -10.25 -3.35
C LEU A 73 -5.03 -9.10 -4.33
N THR A 74 -6.30 -8.79 -4.58
CA THR A 74 -6.75 -7.75 -5.52
C THR A 74 -7.18 -6.47 -4.80
N LYS A 75 -7.60 -6.59 -3.54
CA LYS A 75 -8.14 -5.50 -2.73
C LYS A 75 -7.55 -5.52 -1.33
N PHE A 76 -7.04 -4.38 -0.88
CA PHE A 76 -6.53 -4.23 0.47
C PHE A 76 -7.01 -2.91 1.09
N GLU A 77 -7.61 -2.98 2.28
CA GLU A 77 -8.03 -1.82 3.05
C GLU A 77 -7.37 -1.88 4.43
N VAL A 78 -6.57 -0.87 4.78
CA VAL A 78 -5.96 -0.77 6.10
C VAL A 78 -5.54 0.67 6.41
N ALA A 79 -5.64 1.06 7.67
CA ALA A 79 -4.93 2.23 8.15
C ALA A 79 -3.50 1.81 8.48
N PHE A 80 -2.50 2.56 8.03
CA PHE A 80 -1.11 2.34 8.38
C PHE A 80 -0.36 3.66 8.55
N ASN A 81 0.74 3.61 9.29
CA ASN A 81 1.65 4.73 9.41
C ASN A 81 2.53 4.82 8.15
N ALA A 82 2.17 5.74 7.25
CA ALA A 82 2.91 6.02 6.02
C ALA A 82 3.99 7.10 6.20
N ARG A 83 4.36 7.40 7.45
CA ARG A 83 5.54 8.24 7.73
C ARG A 83 6.78 7.43 7.44
N LEU A 84 7.35 7.72 6.28
CA LEU A 84 8.65 7.19 5.91
C LEU A 84 9.67 7.85 6.84
N GLY A 85 10.08 7.16 7.90
CA GLY A 85 11.17 7.59 8.79
C GLY A 85 12.50 7.64 8.04
N THR A 86 13.61 7.27 8.68
CA THR A 86 14.91 7.06 8.01
C THR A 86 14.90 5.84 7.06
N LEU A 87 13.94 5.74 6.15
CA LEU A 87 13.91 4.81 5.01
C LEU A 87 15.01 5.10 3.97
N SER A 88 16.02 5.86 4.35
CA SER A 88 17.25 6.12 3.60
C SER A 88 18.06 4.86 3.32
N THR A 89 17.87 3.77 4.07
CA THR A 89 18.76 2.60 3.95
C THR A 89 18.24 1.51 3.01
N THR A 90 16.92 1.37 2.84
CA THR A 90 16.35 0.21 2.11
C THR A 90 16.11 0.46 0.63
N MET A 91 15.92 1.72 0.19
CA MET A 91 15.78 2.03 -1.24
C MET A 91 17.11 1.94 -2.01
N GLN A 92 18.27 1.96 -1.32
CA GLN A 92 19.58 1.86 -1.96
C GLN A 92 20.09 0.42 -2.13
N SER A 93 19.42 -0.58 -1.52
CA SER A 93 19.94 -1.96 -1.48
C SER A 93 19.02 -3.01 -2.10
N LEU A 94 17.87 -2.66 -2.69
CA LEU A 94 17.07 -3.64 -3.42
C LEU A 94 17.75 -3.91 -4.77
N PRO A 95 18.32 -5.11 -4.99
CA PRO A 95 18.74 -5.49 -6.34
C PRO A 95 17.47 -5.45 -7.18
N GLN A 96 17.50 -4.71 -8.29
CA GLN A 96 16.41 -4.55 -9.27
C GLN A 96 15.88 -5.87 -9.86
N ALA A 97 16.27 -7.04 -9.34
CA ALA A 97 16.15 -8.33 -9.99
C ALA A 97 15.26 -9.38 -9.29
N MET A 98 14.89 -9.29 -8.00
CA MET A 98 14.20 -10.43 -7.33
C MET A 98 13.23 -10.08 -6.19
N GLY A 99 12.83 -8.83 -6.01
CA GLY A 99 11.79 -8.50 -5.03
C GLY A 99 10.46 -9.12 -5.44
N THR A 100 9.85 -9.95 -4.59
CA THR A 100 8.46 -10.40 -4.78
C THR A 100 7.57 -9.16 -4.83
N CYS A 101 6.91 -8.92 -5.96
CA CYS A 101 5.88 -7.90 -6.11
C CYS A 101 4.53 -8.58 -6.30
N ASN A 102 3.48 -7.94 -5.80
CA ASN A 102 2.12 -8.39 -6.03
C ASN A 102 1.55 -7.64 -7.24
N ILE A 103 1.41 -8.39 -8.33
CA ILE A 103 0.87 -7.89 -9.60
C ILE A 103 -0.66 -7.94 -9.67
N SER A 104 -1.33 -8.48 -8.65
CA SER A 104 -2.78 -8.68 -8.61
C SER A 104 -3.51 -7.58 -7.85
N LEU A 105 -2.83 -6.88 -6.94
CA LEU A 105 -3.43 -5.77 -6.20
C LEU A 105 -3.86 -4.66 -7.15
N ARG A 106 -5.12 -4.23 -7.05
CA ARG A 106 -5.74 -3.17 -7.86
C ARG A 106 -6.22 -2.00 -7.00
N TYR A 107 -6.71 -2.30 -5.80
CA TYR A 107 -7.32 -1.30 -4.94
C TYR A 107 -6.65 -1.29 -3.57
N LEU A 108 -6.16 -0.11 -3.17
CA LEU A 108 -5.62 0.16 -1.85
C LEU A 108 -6.45 1.27 -1.19
N ALA A 109 -7.19 0.94 -0.14
CA ALA A 109 -7.81 1.95 0.72
C ALA A 109 -6.94 2.14 1.96
N VAL A 110 -6.54 3.37 2.23
CA VAL A 110 -5.61 3.70 3.31
C VAL A 110 -6.31 4.34 4.51
N GLY A 111 -7.62 4.62 4.41
CA GLY A 111 -8.35 5.32 5.45
C GLY A 111 -7.65 6.63 5.86
N ASN A 112 -7.67 6.91 7.15
CA ASN A 112 -7.06 8.11 7.76
C ASN A 112 -5.53 7.99 7.95
N SER A 113 -4.84 7.20 7.12
CA SER A 113 -3.38 7.05 7.18
C SER A 113 -2.67 8.37 6.98
N THR A 114 -1.69 8.70 7.82
CA THR A 114 -0.86 9.90 7.62
C THR A 114 0.37 9.60 6.79
N ILE A 115 0.70 10.52 5.88
CA ILE A 115 1.86 10.45 4.99
C ILE A 115 2.74 11.68 5.18
N SER A 116 4.06 11.48 5.22
CA SER A 116 5.04 12.57 5.35
C SER A 116 5.70 12.95 4.03
N ASN A 117 5.80 12.01 3.08
CA ASN A 117 6.41 12.22 1.77
C ASN A 117 5.69 11.43 0.68
N ALA A 118 4.82 12.13 -0.06
CA ALA A 118 3.99 11.56 -1.11
C ALA A 118 4.79 10.82 -2.20
N ARG A 119 5.88 11.42 -2.69
CA ARG A 119 6.66 10.88 -3.80
C ARG A 119 7.48 9.65 -3.40
N ALA A 120 8.07 9.69 -2.22
CA ALA A 120 8.84 8.54 -1.72
C ALA A 120 7.91 7.34 -1.46
N LEU A 121 6.70 7.56 -0.89
CA LEU A 121 5.73 6.47 -0.73
C LEU A 121 5.29 5.95 -2.09
N ALA A 122 4.96 6.83 -3.02
CA ALA A 122 4.56 6.47 -4.37
C ALA A 122 5.61 5.59 -5.07
N ALA A 123 6.90 5.91 -4.92
CA ALA A 123 7.99 5.10 -5.43
C ALA A 123 8.00 3.70 -4.80
N VAL A 124 7.84 3.58 -3.48
CA VAL A 124 7.78 2.29 -2.78
C VAL A 124 6.56 1.47 -3.22
N LEU A 125 5.37 2.08 -3.27
CA LEU A 125 4.13 1.41 -3.66
C LEU A 125 4.19 0.88 -5.10
N SER A 126 4.74 1.65 -6.03
CA SER A 126 4.90 1.24 -7.44
C SER A 126 5.95 0.14 -7.66
N GLU A 127 6.78 -0.14 -6.65
CA GLU A 127 7.64 -1.32 -6.64
C GLU A 127 6.89 -2.56 -6.17
N MET A 128 6.15 -2.42 -5.06
CA MET A 128 5.46 -3.53 -4.41
C MET A 128 4.21 -3.96 -5.19
N PHE A 129 3.49 -3.00 -5.76
CA PHE A 129 2.16 -3.17 -6.34
C PHE A 129 2.06 -2.45 -7.69
N PRO A 130 2.77 -2.88 -8.74
CA PRO A 130 2.90 -2.14 -10.00
C PRO A 130 1.60 -1.99 -10.80
N ASN A 131 0.55 -2.73 -10.44
CA ASN A 131 -0.74 -2.74 -11.14
C ASN A 131 -1.88 -2.09 -10.33
N LEU A 132 -1.55 -1.30 -9.31
CA LEU A 132 -2.55 -0.55 -8.55
C LEU A 132 -3.28 0.44 -9.47
N GLU A 133 -4.61 0.36 -9.46
CA GLU A 133 -5.50 1.23 -10.23
C GLU A 133 -5.97 2.43 -9.40
N SER A 134 -6.10 2.26 -8.08
CA SER A 134 -6.63 3.29 -7.19
C SER A 134 -6.03 3.19 -5.79
N ILE A 135 -5.62 4.36 -5.27
CA ILE A 135 -5.32 4.59 -3.85
C ILE A 135 -6.40 5.53 -3.31
N ARG A 136 -7.12 5.14 -2.27
CA ARG A 136 -8.24 5.88 -1.70
C ARG A 136 -8.03 6.20 -0.23
N THR A 137 -8.36 7.40 0.19
CA THR A 137 -8.29 7.88 1.58
C THR A 137 -9.55 7.54 2.38
N HIS A 138 -10.68 7.30 1.72
CA HIS A 138 -11.88 6.78 2.37
C HIS A 138 -11.89 5.24 2.35
N TRP A 139 -12.54 4.64 3.35
CA TRP A 139 -12.88 3.23 3.32
C TRP A 139 -13.85 2.96 2.19
N LEU A 140 -13.82 1.75 1.60
CA LEU A 140 -14.61 1.50 0.39
C LEU A 140 -16.11 1.40 0.64
N HIS A 141 -16.54 1.36 1.90
CA HIS A 141 -17.94 1.41 2.32
C HIS A 141 -18.39 2.80 2.77
N SER A 142 -17.48 3.78 2.91
CA SER A 142 -17.82 5.14 3.32
C SER A 142 -18.49 5.93 2.18
N ASP A 143 -19.40 6.82 2.56
CA ASP A 143 -20.06 7.73 1.61
C ASP A 143 -19.03 8.68 0.97
N PRO A 144 -18.88 8.70 -0.38
CA PRO A 144 -17.90 9.52 -1.08
C PRO A 144 -18.15 11.03 -0.95
N PHE A 145 -19.28 11.48 -0.42
CA PHE A 145 -19.64 12.90 -0.34
C PHE A 145 -19.04 13.65 0.86
N TYR A 146 -18.30 12.97 1.75
CA TYR A 146 -17.74 13.55 2.99
C TYR A 146 -16.23 13.82 2.97
N GLU A 147 -15.57 13.81 1.81
CA GLU A 147 -14.15 14.22 1.75
C GLU A 147 -14.02 15.74 1.95
N GLN A 148 -13.76 16.15 3.19
CA GLN A 148 -13.26 17.49 3.44
C GLN A 148 -11.81 17.59 2.95
N PRO A 149 -11.46 18.60 2.14
CA PRO A 149 -10.10 18.77 1.67
C PRO A 149 -9.19 19.16 2.84
N ASP A 150 -8.46 18.18 3.36
CA ASP A 150 -7.40 18.39 4.34
C ASP A 150 -6.00 18.23 3.70
N GLU A 151 -4.97 18.58 4.46
CA GLU A 151 -3.58 18.49 4.02
C GLU A 151 -3.17 17.04 3.66
N GLN A 152 -3.71 16.04 4.36
CA GLN A 152 -3.40 14.64 4.11
C GLN A 152 -4.01 14.16 2.78
N SER A 153 -5.23 14.58 2.47
CA SER A 153 -5.92 14.32 1.22
C SER A 153 -5.14 14.89 0.04
N ALA A 154 -4.55 16.07 0.19
CA ALA A 154 -3.67 16.65 -0.83
C ALA A 154 -2.40 15.81 -1.04
N LEU A 155 -1.76 15.31 0.03
CA LEU A 155 -0.58 14.45 -0.06
C LEU A 155 -0.87 13.08 -0.65
N TRP A 156 -1.99 12.45 -0.29
CA TRP A 156 -2.42 11.18 -0.90
C TRP A 156 -2.75 11.32 -2.37
N ARG A 157 -3.36 12.44 -2.77
CA ARG A 157 -3.56 12.77 -4.19
C ARG A 157 -2.23 12.95 -4.93
N GLU A 158 -1.25 13.64 -4.34
CA GLU A 158 0.11 13.73 -4.93
C GLU A 158 0.76 12.34 -5.03
N CYS A 159 0.59 11.50 -4.02
CA CYS A 159 1.10 10.12 -4.01
C CYS A 159 0.50 9.31 -5.18
N SER A 160 -0.82 9.35 -5.37
CA SER A 160 -1.51 8.69 -6.49
C SER A 160 -1.01 9.16 -7.85
N VAL A 161 -0.86 10.47 -8.06
CA VAL A 161 -0.34 11.00 -9.32
C VAL A 161 1.11 10.53 -9.55
N SER A 162 1.95 10.66 -8.53
CA SER A 162 3.36 10.27 -8.61
C SER A 162 3.54 8.76 -8.85
N TYR A 163 2.66 7.94 -8.27
CA TYR A 163 2.69 6.48 -8.39
C TYR A 163 2.61 6.06 -9.85
N HIS A 164 1.69 6.63 -10.64
CA HIS A 164 1.55 6.28 -12.06
C HIS A 164 2.78 6.64 -12.88
N TRP A 165 3.45 7.75 -12.55
CA TRP A 165 4.73 8.11 -13.17
C TRP A 165 5.81 7.08 -12.88
N PHE A 166 5.96 6.66 -11.62
CA PHE A 166 6.94 5.65 -11.25
C PHE A 166 6.65 4.27 -11.88
N VAL A 167 5.39 3.87 -12.00
CA VAL A 167 5.01 2.64 -12.73
C VAL A 167 5.44 2.72 -14.19
N ALA A 168 5.17 3.85 -14.85
CA ALA A 168 5.55 4.06 -16.25
C ALA A 168 7.07 4.00 -16.44
N VAL A 169 7.84 4.68 -15.58
CA VAL A 169 9.31 4.64 -15.60
C VAL A 169 9.82 3.22 -15.41
N ARG A 170 9.34 2.49 -14.38
CA ARG A 170 9.78 1.11 -14.13
C ARG A 170 9.43 0.17 -15.28
N LYS A 171 8.29 0.35 -15.94
CA LYS A 171 7.92 -0.41 -17.14
C LYS A 171 8.91 -0.14 -18.27
N GLN A 172 9.23 1.13 -18.53
CA GLN A 172 10.20 1.51 -19.55
C GLN A 172 11.61 0.94 -19.24
N GLU A 173 12.04 0.97 -17.98
CA GLU A 173 13.32 0.41 -17.54
C GLU A 173 13.41 -1.10 -17.79
N ARG A 174 12.35 -1.86 -17.46
CA ARG A 174 12.28 -3.31 -17.74
C ARG A 174 12.36 -3.61 -19.24
N GLU A 175 11.58 -2.93 -20.05
CA GLU A 175 11.61 -3.11 -21.51
C GLU A 175 12.97 -2.75 -22.12
N SER A 176 13.61 -1.70 -21.60
CA SER A 176 14.95 -1.30 -22.01
C SER A 176 15.97 -2.39 -21.67
N PHE A 177 15.91 -2.93 -20.45
CA PHE A 177 16.77 -4.01 -20.00
C PHE A 177 16.63 -5.27 -20.86
N GLU A 178 15.41 -5.73 -21.11
CA GLU A 178 15.12 -6.89 -21.96
C GLU A 178 15.69 -6.75 -23.38
N ARG A 179 15.55 -5.56 -23.99
CA ARG A 179 16.11 -5.26 -25.32
C ARG A 179 17.64 -5.32 -25.33
N THR A 180 18.29 -4.89 -24.26
CA THR A 180 19.76 -4.91 -24.18
C THR A 180 20.33 -6.29 -23.90
N CYS A 181 19.63 -7.12 -23.10
CA CYS A 181 20.02 -8.51 -22.85
C CYS A 181 19.88 -9.37 -24.10
N SER A 182 18.73 -9.32 -24.79
CA SER A 182 18.49 -10.12 -26.00
C SER A 182 19.51 -9.88 -27.12
N LYS A 183 20.03 -8.65 -27.25
CA LYS A 183 21.08 -8.32 -28.23
C LYS A 183 22.44 -8.95 -27.91
N LYS A 184 22.76 -9.19 -26.64
CA LYS A 184 24.05 -9.76 -26.24
C LYS A 184 24.12 -11.26 -26.55
N ASP A 185 22.99 -11.97 -26.46
CA ASP A 185 22.93 -13.41 -26.77
C ASP A 185 23.11 -13.69 -28.27
N LEU A 186 22.70 -12.76 -29.14
CA LEU A 186 22.84 -12.87 -30.60
C LEU A 186 24.28 -12.63 -31.11
N VAL A 187 25.15 -12.00 -30.32
CA VAL A 187 26.52 -11.66 -30.75
C VAL A 187 27.51 -12.79 -30.42
N ILE A 188 27.16 -13.74 -29.57
CA ILE A 188 28.06 -14.85 -29.15
C ILE A 188 27.95 -16.08 -30.09
N MET A 189 27.02 -16.09 -31.04
CA MET A 189 26.80 -17.23 -31.97
C MET A 189 27.39 -17.05 -33.38
N ASN A 190 28.21 -16.03 -33.63
CA ASN A 190 28.92 -15.82 -34.91
C ASN A 190 30.43 -15.73 -34.68
#